data_AF-A0A355QHD9-F1
#
_entry.id   AF-A0A355QHD9-F1
#
_cell.length_a   1.000
_cell.length_b   1.000
_cell.length_c   1.000
_cell.angle_alpha   90.00
_cell.angle_beta   90.00
_cell.angle_gamma   90.00
#
_symmetry.space_group_name_H-M   'P 1'
#
loop_
_entity.id
_entity.type
_entity.pdbx_description
1 polymer ?
#
loop_
_entity_poly.entity_id
_entity_poly.type
_entity_poly.pdbx_seq_one_letter_code
_entity_poly.pdbx_strand_id
1 'polypeptide(L)' 'EAHGLDGSDVVLMPAPLAHVSGLLHGVLLPGTAGMRTVLMDRWDPAGALDLIEAEGVTYMVGPPTFFLGLMDAPGFT' A
#
# COMPACT_ATOMS: atom_id res chain seq x y z
N GLU A 1 5.12 17.67 -10.08
CA GLU A 1 5.34 16.87 -8.86
C GLU A 1 5.90 15.51 -9.26
N ALA A 2 6.74 14.89 -8.43
CA ALA A 2 7.21 13.54 -8.73
C ALA A 2 6.02 12.56 -8.58
N HIS A 3 5.83 11.68 -9.54
CA HIS A 3 4.80 10.61 -9.56
C HIS A 3 3.33 11.02 -9.67
N GLY A 4 2.99 12.31 -9.60
CA GLY A 4 1.60 12.78 -9.78
C GLY A 4 0.64 12.34 -8.68
N LEU A 5 1.17 12.12 -7.47
CA LEU A 5 0.40 11.79 -6.28
C LEU A 5 -0.11 13.05 -5.60
N ASP A 6 -1.34 13.02 -5.08
CA ASP A 6 -1.95 14.11 -4.32
C ASP A 6 -2.73 13.60 -3.09
N GLY A 7 -3.33 14.52 -2.33
CA GLY A 7 -4.04 14.16 -1.09
C GLY A 7 -5.28 13.28 -1.26
N SER A 8 -5.73 13.02 -2.50
CA SER A 8 -6.82 12.07 -2.78
C SER A 8 -6.35 10.62 -2.86
N ASP A 9 -5.04 10.39 -2.96
CA ASP A 9 -4.49 9.04 -3.05
C ASP A 9 -4.57 8.28 -1.72
N VAL A 10 -4.73 6.96 -1.85
CA VAL A 10 -4.80 6.02 -0.73
C VAL A 10 -3.68 5.01 -0.87
N VAL A 11 -2.82 4.96 0.14
CA VAL A 11 -1.66 4.07 0.19
C VAL A 11 -1.99 2.80 0.95
N LEU A 12 -1.66 1.63 0.37
CA LEU A 12 -1.48 0.39 1.14
C LEU A 12 0.00 0.04 1.17
N MET A 13 0.59 0.05 2.37
CA MET A 13 2.03 -0.19 2.53
C MET A 13 2.29 -1.62 3.04
N PRO A 14 2.77 -2.56 2.20
CA PRO A 14 2.98 -3.95 2.60
C PRO A 14 4.22 -4.16 3.48
N ALA A 15 5.19 -3.24 3.46
CA ALA A 15 6.45 -3.39 4.18
C ALA A 15 6.36 -2.85 5.62
N PRO A 16 7.08 -3.44 6.59
CA PRO A 16 7.12 -2.95 7.96
C PRO A 16 7.58 -1.50 8.05
N LEU A 17 6.97 -0.71 8.95
CA LEU A 17 7.35 0.68 9.17
C LEU A 17 8.77 0.85 9.73
N ALA A 18 9.33 -0.20 10.35
CA ALA A 18 10.72 -0.21 10.80
C ALA A 18 11.74 -0.23 9.64
N HIS A 19 11.30 -0.56 8.41
CA HIS A 19 12.12 -0.51 7.21
C HIS A 19 11.97 0.85 6.52
N VAL A 20 13.05 1.40 5.96
CA VAL A 20 13.05 2.75 5.36
C VAL A 20 11.96 2.94 4.30
N SER A 21 11.70 1.92 3.49
CA SER A 21 10.62 1.95 2.49
C SER A 21 9.23 2.02 3.15
N GLY A 22 8.99 1.26 4.22
CA GLY A 22 7.73 1.32 4.95
C GLY A 22 7.51 2.66 5.63
N LEU A 23 8.55 3.22 6.27
CA LEU A 23 8.48 4.55 6.88
C LEU A 23 8.23 5.64 5.83
N LEU A 24 8.98 5.63 4.73
CA LEU A 24 8.91 6.66 3.71
C LEU A 24 7.55 6.66 3.01
N HIS A 25 7.10 5.50 2.53
CA HIS A 25 5.92 5.40 1.70
C HIS A 25 4.63 5.17 2.50
N GLY A 26 4.70 4.63 3.71
CA GLY A 26 3.54 4.45 4.58
C GLY A 26 3.25 5.64 5.52
N VAL A 27 4.26 6.47 5.83
CA VAL A 27 4.08 7.56 6.84
C VAL A 27 4.52 8.91 6.31
N LEU A 28 5.78 9.07 5.90
CA LEU A 28 6.34 10.39 5.61
C LEU A 28 5.72 11.01 4.35
N LEU A 29 5.75 10.29 3.23
CA LEU A 29 5.14 10.76 1.98
C LEU A 29 3.64 11.01 2.15
N PRO A 30 2.82 10.05 2.63
CA PRO A 30 1.39 10.28 2.84
C PRO A 30 1.09 11.44 3.78
N GLY A 31 1.81 11.51 4.91
CA GLY A 31 1.63 12.55 5.91
C GLY A 31 1.95 13.96 5.38
N THR A 32 2.98 14.08 4.54
CA THR A 32 3.31 15.38 3.92
C THR A 32 2.36 15.79 2.80
N ALA A 33 1.78 14.81 2.08
CA ALA A 33 0.87 15.05 0.96
C ALA A 33 -0.62 15.08 1.36
N GLY A 34 -0.95 14.75 2.62
CA GLY A 34 -2.33 14.64 3.09
C GLY A 34 -3.06 13.39 2.59
N MET A 35 -2.33 12.38 2.11
CA MET A 35 -2.88 11.11 1.64
C MET A 35 -3.32 10.24 2.83
N ARG A 36 -4.23 9.30 2.56
CA ARG A 36 -4.63 8.29 3.53
C ARG A 36 -3.70 7.08 3.44
N THR A 37 -3.25 6.57 4.59
CA THR A 37 -2.54 5.28 4.64
C THR A 37 -3.42 4.20 5.28
N VAL A 38 -3.53 3.06 4.60
CA VAL A 38 -4.06 1.80 5.10
C VAL A 38 -2.87 0.91 5.51
N LEU A 39 -2.88 0.45 6.75
CA LEU A 39 -1.83 -0.41 7.31
C LEU A 39 -2.41 -1.77 7.67
N MET A 40 -1.58 -2.79 7.51
CA MET A 40 -1.87 -4.16 7.94
C MET A 40 -0.91 -4.54 9.06
N ASP A 41 -1.43 -5.12 10.15
CA ASP A 41 -0.60 -5.62 11.24
C ASP A 41 0.35 -6.74 10.76
N ARG A 42 -0.17 -7.62 9.91
CA ARG A 42 0.60 -8.66 9.21
C ARG A 42 0.20 -8.69 7.76
N TRP A 43 1.19 -8.83 6.87
CA TRP A 43 0.93 -9.01 5.46
C TRP A 43 0.16 -10.31 5.19
N ASP A 44 -0.96 -10.17 4.48
CA ASP A 44 -1.80 -11.25 3.97
C ASP A 44 -2.32 -10.86 2.58
N PRO A 45 -1.89 -11.52 1.50
CA PRO A 45 -2.31 -11.14 0.15
C PRO A 45 -3.84 -11.13 -0.07
N ALA A 46 -4.58 -12.07 0.51
CA ALA A 46 -6.03 -12.11 0.35
C ALA A 46 -6.70 -10.92 1.06
N GLY A 47 -6.38 -10.70 2.35
CA GLY A 47 -6.87 -9.52 3.07
C GLY A 47 -6.39 -8.19 2.47
N ALA A 48 -5.23 -8.17 1.79
CA ALA A 48 -4.78 -7.00 1.06
C ALA A 48 -5.67 -6.69 -0.15
N LEU A 49 -6.15 -7.69 -0.89
CA LEU A 49 -7.12 -7.50 -1.97
C LEU A 49 -8.44 -6.92 -1.43
N ASP A 50 -8.94 -7.46 -0.33
CA ASP A 50 -10.15 -6.96 0.33
C ASP A 50 -9.98 -5.47 0.73
N LEU A 51 -8.83 -5.11 1.28
CA LEU A 51 -8.52 -3.72 1.65
C LEU A 51 -8.34 -2.82 0.43
N ILE A 52 -7.74 -3.32 -0.66
CA ILE A 52 -7.60 -2.57 -1.90
C ILE A 52 -8.97 -2.15 -2.43
N GLU A 53 -9.92 -3.08 -2.48
CA GLU A 53 -11.29 -2.80 -2.93
C GLU A 53 -12.05 -1.91 -1.93
N ALA A 54 -12.06 -2.27 -0.65
CA ALA A 54 -12.86 -1.58 0.36
C ALA A 54 -12.40 -0.14 0.61
N GLU A 55 -11.09 0.12 0.51
CA GLU A 55 -10.50 1.42 0.86
C GLU A 55 -10.14 2.27 -0.35
N GLY A 56 -10.31 1.73 -1.57
CA GLY A 56 -9.99 2.44 -2.81
C GLY A 56 -8.50 2.75 -2.94
N VAL A 57 -7.63 1.77 -2.67
CA VAL A 57 -6.18 1.95 -2.71
C VAL A 57 -5.74 2.34 -4.12
N THR A 58 -5.02 3.46 -4.23
CA THR A 58 -4.49 3.99 -5.51
C THR A 58 -2.97 3.86 -5.61
N TYR A 59 -2.28 3.62 -4.49
CA TYR A 59 -0.83 3.56 -4.45
C TYR A 59 -0.31 2.42 -3.58
N MET A 60 0.62 1.64 -4.14
CA MET A 60 1.40 0.64 -3.43
C MET A 60 2.83 0.63 -3.94
N VAL A 61 3.76 0.28 -3.07
CA VAL A 61 5.17 0.07 -3.43
C VAL A 61 5.74 -1.09 -2.64
N GLY A 62 6.64 -1.84 -3.27
CA GLY A 62 7.34 -2.94 -2.61
C GLY A 62 8.12 -3.81 -3.58
N PRO A 63 8.82 -4.84 -3.08
CA PRO A 63 9.44 -5.85 -3.92
C PRO A 63 8.42 -6.62 -4.78
N PRO A 64 8.85 -7.20 -5.91
CA PRO A 64 7.98 -8.00 -6.80
C PRO A 64 7.21 -9.11 -6.09
N THR A 65 7.75 -9.67 -5.00
CA THR A 65 7.14 -10.75 -4.22
C THR A 65 5.78 -10.39 -3.63
N PHE A 66 5.53 -9.12 -3.27
CA PHE A 66 4.21 -8.70 -2.79
C PHE A 66 3.17 -8.78 -3.91
N PHE A 67 3.52 -8.32 -5.11
CA PHE A 67 2.64 -8.32 -6.27
C PHE A 67 2.40 -9.73 -6.82
N LEU A 68 3.44 -10.58 -6.85
CA LEU A 68 3.29 -12.00 -7.15
C LEU A 68 2.30 -12.66 -6.18
N GLY A 69 2.45 -12.39 -4.87
CA GLY A 69 1.54 -12.91 -3.86
C GLY A 69 0.10 -12.45 -4.04
N LEU A 70 -0.12 -11.21 -4.49
CA LEU A 70 -1.47 -10.71 -4.83
C LEU A 70 -2.04 -11.43 -6.06
N MET A 71 -1.26 -11.60 -7.12
CA MET A 71 -1.68 -12.29 -8.35
C MET A 71 -2.01 -13.77 -8.10
N ASP A 72 -1.33 -14.40 -7.13
CA ASP A 72 -1.56 -15.80 -6.75
C ASP A 72 -2.69 -15.95 -5.70
N ALA A 73 -3.20 -14.85 -5.13
CA ALA A 73 -4.20 -14.91 -4.07
C ALA A 73 -5.60 -15.28 -4.61
N PRO A 74 -6.40 -16.04 -3.85
CA PRO A 74 -7.80 -16.26 -4.17
C PRO A 74 -8.54 -14.91 -4.24
N GLY A 75 -9.23 -14.64 -5.35
CA GLY A 75 -9.97 -13.40 -5.55
C GLY A 75 -9.27 -12.33 -6.39
N PHE A 76 -8.05 -12.58 -6.87
CA PHE A 76 -7.40 -11.70 -7.84
C PHE A 76 -8.10 -11.80 -9.22
N THR A 77 -8.70 -10.70 -9.68
CA THR A 77 -9.45 -10.62 -10.95
C THR A 77 -9.19 -9.33 -11.70
#